data_AF-A0A7Y1VD11-F1
#
_entry.id   AF-A0A7Y1VD11-F1
#
_cell.length_a   1.000
_cell.length_b   1.000
_cell.length_c   1.000
_cell.angle_alpha   90.00
_cell.angle_beta   90.00
_cell.angle_gamma   90.00
#
_symmetry.space_group_name_H-M   'P 1'
#
loop_
_entity.id
_entity.type
_entity.pdbx_description
1 polymer ?
#
loop_
_entity_poly.entity_id
_entity_poly.type
_entity_poly.pdbx_seq_one_letter_code
_entity_poly.pdbx_strand_id
1 'polypeptide(L)'
;MRRIRYIAMILILFGFSKPAKAQQFPQFTQYMYNTISVNPAYAGSREFMVINLLNRNQWVGIDGAPNTQTLTVHSSVPGSKFGLGLSVINDKIGY
;
A
#
# COMPACT_ATOMS: atom_id res chain seq x y z
N MET A 1 -24.07 -25.09 -37.46
CA MET A 1 -22.74 -25.52 -36.98
C MET A 1 -21.80 -24.37 -36.56
N ARG A 2 -21.64 -23.27 -37.33
CA ARG A 2 -20.74 -22.15 -36.94
C ARG A 2 -21.09 -21.48 -35.60
N ARG A 3 -22.38 -21.26 -35.31
CA ARG A 3 -22.83 -20.67 -34.03
C ARG A 3 -22.49 -21.52 -32.81
N ILE A 4 -22.66 -22.84 -32.90
CA ILE A 4 -22.32 -23.80 -31.84
C ILE A 4 -20.82 -23.79 -31.56
N ARG A 5 -19.97 -23.65 -32.60
CA ARG A 5 -18.52 -23.52 -32.42
C ARG A 5 -18.13 -22.26 -31.64
N TYR A 6 -18.76 -21.11 -31.92
CA TYR A 6 -18.49 -19.88 -31.17
C TYR A 6 -18.94 -19.98 -29.71
N ILE A 7 -20.10 -20.60 -29.45
CA ILE A 7 -20.60 -20.83 -28.08
C ILE A 7 -19.66 -21.74 -27.30
N ALA A 8 -19.20 -22.85 -27.91
CA ALA A 8 -18.23 -23.75 -27.28
C ALA A 8 -16.90 -23.04 -27.00
N MET A 9 -16.45 -22.18 -27.91
CA MET A 9 -15.21 -21.42 -27.75
C MET A 9 -15.29 -20.40 -26.60
N ILE A 10 -16.43 -19.73 -26.43
CA ILE A 10 -16.69 -18.82 -25.30
C ILE A 10 -16.72 -19.58 -23.98
N LEU A 11 -17.42 -20.73 -23.92
CA LEU A 11 -17.51 -21.54 -22.71
C LEU A 11 -16.15 -22.07 -22.26
N ILE A 12 -15.29 -22.46 -23.20
CA ILE A 12 -13.91 -22.85 -22.92
C ILE A 12 -13.12 -21.64 -22.38
N LEU A 13 -13.28 -20.45 -22.95
CA LEU A 13 -12.55 -19.25 -22.52
C LEU A 13 -12.88 -18.84 -21.08
N PHE A 14 -14.15 -18.93 -20.67
CA PHE A 14 -14.57 -18.56 -19.31
C PHE A 14 -14.42 -19.70 -18.29
N GLY A 15 -14.49 -20.96 -18.72
CA GLY A 15 -14.45 -22.14 -17.85
C GLY A 15 -13.10 -22.40 -17.15
N PHE A 16 -12.00 -21.83 -17.65
CA PHE A 16 -10.66 -21.99 -17.07
C PHE A 16 -10.16 -20.78 -16.27
N SER A 17 -11.01 -19.77 -16.04
CA SER A 17 -10.61 -18.60 -15.25
C SER A 17 -10.54 -18.92 -13.75
N LYS A 18 -9.37 -18.74 -13.14
CA LYS A 18 -9.21 -18.82 -11.68
C LYS A 18 -9.59 -17.45 -11.06
N PRO A 19 -10.17 -17.42 -9.85
CA PRO A 19 -10.41 -16.17 -9.16
C PRO A 19 -9.07 -15.48 -8.88
N ALA A 20 -8.94 -14.23 -9.33
CA ALA A 20 -7.79 -13.40 -9.00
C ALA A 20 -7.81 -13.07 -7.51
N LYS A 21 -6.66 -13.20 -6.83
CA LYS A 21 -6.49 -12.67 -5.47
C LYS A 21 -6.06 -11.21 -5.59
N ALA A 22 -6.98 -10.28 -5.35
CA ALA A 22 -6.65 -8.86 -5.23
C ALA A 22 -6.14 -8.57 -3.82
N GLN A 23 -5.11 -7.72 -3.71
CA GLN A 23 -4.61 -7.22 -2.44
C GLN A 23 -5.08 -5.77 -2.27
N GLN A 24 -5.59 -5.45 -1.08
CA GLN A 24 -5.89 -4.07 -0.72
C GLN A 24 -4.64 -3.41 -0.14
N PHE A 25 -4.31 -2.23 -0.65
CA PHE A 25 -3.24 -1.42 -0.07
C PHE A 25 -3.72 -0.72 1.21
N PRO A 26 -2.81 -0.45 2.16
CA PRO A 26 -3.13 0.35 3.34
C PRO A 26 -3.66 1.74 2.94
N GLN A 27 -4.64 2.25 3.69
CA GLN A 27 -5.20 3.57 3.45
C GLN A 27 -4.50 4.65 4.28
N PHE A 28 -4.00 5.69 3.60
CA PHE A 28 -3.25 6.79 4.23
C PHE A 28 -4.07 8.08 4.29
N THR A 29 -4.99 8.21 5.26
CA THR A 29 -5.71 9.48 5.47
C THR A 29 -4.83 10.56 6.14
N GLN A 30 -3.73 10.14 6.79
CA GLN A 30 -2.79 11.01 7.51
C GLN A 30 -1.47 11.21 6.73
N TYR A 31 -1.51 11.12 5.40
CA TYR A 31 -0.31 11.12 4.56
C TYR A 31 0.57 12.37 4.71
N MET A 32 -0.02 13.51 5.08
CA MET A 32 0.69 14.78 5.31
C MET A 32 1.79 14.67 6.38
N TYR A 33 1.66 13.74 7.32
CA TYR A 33 2.66 13.49 8.36
C TYR A 33 3.71 12.44 7.95
N ASN A 34 3.43 11.63 6.93
CA ASN A 34 4.32 10.59 6.44
C ASN A 34 4.28 10.53 4.90
N THR A 35 4.81 11.58 4.31
CA THR A 35 4.83 11.81 2.86
C THR A 35 5.65 10.77 2.10
N ILE A 36 6.68 10.19 2.73
CA ILE A 36 7.52 9.16 2.10
C ILE A 36 6.75 7.86 1.82
N SER A 37 5.69 7.57 2.58
CA SER A 37 4.84 6.39 2.33
C SER A 37 3.94 6.54 1.11
N VAL A 38 3.74 7.77 0.60
CA VAL A 38 3.04 8.03 -0.65
C VAL A 38 4.04 8.20 -1.80
N ASN A 39 5.12 8.93 -1.57
CA ASN A 39 6.17 9.17 -2.55
C ASN A 39 7.56 8.98 -1.95
N PRO A 40 8.24 7.85 -2.24
CA PRO A 40 9.59 7.58 -1.75
C PRO A 40 10.63 8.64 -2.15
N ALA A 41 10.43 9.37 -3.25
CA ALA A 41 11.33 10.45 -3.67
C ALA A 41 11.36 11.65 -2.70
N TYR A 42 10.43 11.69 -1.74
CA TYR A 42 10.43 12.70 -0.68
C TYR A 42 11.52 12.45 0.38
N ALA A 43 12.14 11.25 0.41
CA ALA A 43 13.24 10.96 1.31
C ALA A 43 14.40 11.95 1.10
N GLY A 44 14.92 12.50 2.21
CA GLY A 44 15.98 13.52 2.17
C GLY A 44 15.58 14.90 1.63
N SER A 45 14.29 15.17 1.45
CA SER A 45 13.80 16.52 1.13
C SER A 45 13.97 17.53 2.28
N ARG A 46 14.15 17.04 3.50
CA ARG A 46 14.53 17.85 4.66
C ARG A 46 16.01 17.69 4.95
N GLU A 47 16.64 18.78 5.39
CA GLU A 47 18.09 18.83 5.66
C GLU A 47 18.51 18.11 6.95
N PHE A 48 17.55 17.53 7.68
CA PHE A 48 17.78 16.79 8.91
C PHE A 48 17.07 15.43 8.85
N MET A 49 17.52 14.52 9.72
CA MET A 49 16.87 13.21 9.87
C MET A 49 15.45 13.38 10.43
N VAL A 50 14.49 12.71 9.80
CA VAL A 50 13.10 12.70 10.19
C VAL A 50 12.69 11.27 10.54
N ILE A 51 12.12 11.11 11.73
CA ILE A 51 11.58 9.85 12.24
C ILE A 51 10.09 10.07 12.53
N ASN A 52 9.21 9.28 11.92
CA ASN A 52 7.78 9.35 12.15
C ASN A 52 7.23 7.99 12.59
N LEU A 53 6.40 8.00 13.62
CA LEU A 53 5.58 6.87 14.04
C LEU A 53 4.11 7.28 13.97
N LEU A 54 3.32 6.53 13.19
CA LEU A 54 1.88 6.77 13.06
C LEU A 54 1.12 5.49 13.38
N ASN A 55 0.02 5.63 14.11
CA ASN A 55 -0.94 4.58 14.38
C ASN A 55 -2.33 5.08 13.97
N ARG A 56 -2.99 4.34 13.08
CA ARG A 56 -4.32 4.64 12.58
C ARG A 56 -5.25 3.51 12.99
N ASN A 57 -6.07 3.80 14.00
CA ASN A 57 -7.11 2.90 14.47
C ASN A 57 -8.48 3.39 13.98
N GLN A 58 -9.16 2.60 13.15
CA GLN A 58 -10.49 2.94 12.67
C GLN A 58 -11.56 2.20 13.48
N TRP A 59 -12.75 2.79 13.59
CA TRP A 59 -13.91 2.14 14.21
C TRP A 59 -13.60 1.55 15.60
N VAL A 60 -13.01 2.39 16.44
CA VAL A 60 -12.51 1.98 17.77
C VAL A 60 -13.63 1.31 18.58
N GLY A 61 -13.33 0.15 19.14
CA GLY A 61 -14.28 -0.66 19.91
C GLY A 61 -15.01 -1.73 19.10
N ILE A 62 -14.78 -1.82 17.79
CA ILE A 62 -15.28 -2.92 16.95
C ILE A 62 -14.18 -3.98 16.81
N ASP A 63 -14.52 -5.23 17.13
CA ASP A 63 -13.61 -6.35 16.95
C ASP A 63 -13.30 -6.59 15.47
N GLY A 64 -12.04 -6.85 15.17
CA GLY A 64 -11.60 -7.00 13.78
C GLY A 64 -11.52 -5.70 13.00
N ALA A 65 -11.67 -4.53 13.63
CA ALA A 65 -11.57 -3.26 12.93
C ALA A 65 -10.18 -3.01 12.32
N PRO A 66 -10.08 -2.23 11.23
CA PRO A 66 -8.82 -1.95 10.57
C PRO A 66 -7.86 -1.17 11.47
N ASN A 67 -6.61 -1.62 11.51
CA ASN A 67 -5.54 -0.98 12.26
C ASN A 67 -4.25 -0.96 11.43
N THR A 68 -3.68 0.22 11.23
CA THR A 68 -2.46 0.41 10.44
C THR A 68 -1.42 1.17 11.27
N GLN A 69 -0.20 0.64 11.33
CA GLN A 69 0.94 1.28 11.98
C GLN A 69 2.06 1.49 10.97
N THR A 70 2.68 2.67 11.01
CA THR A 70 3.81 2.97 10.14
C THR A 70 4.96 3.56 10.94
N LEU A 71 6.16 3.04 10.73
CA LEU A 71 7.41 3.62 11.20
C LEU A 71 8.22 4.02 9.97
N THR A 72 8.59 5.31 9.89
CA THR A 72 9.43 5.81 8.81
C THR A 72 10.63 6.57 9.35
N VAL A 73 11.76 6.39 8.69
CA VAL A 73 13.03 7.08 8.99
C VAL A 73 13.62 7.51 7.67
N HIS A 74 13.93 8.79 7.50
CA HIS A 74 14.59 9.28 6.28
C HIS A 74 15.48 10.48 6.57
N SER A 75 16.52 10.67 5.77
CA SER A 75 17.46 11.79 5.88
C SER A 75 18.07 12.10 4.52
N SER A 76 18.54 13.33 4.34
CA SER A 76 19.51 13.65 3.29
C SER A 76 20.86 13.05 3.66
N VAL A 77 21.65 12.68 2.64
CA VAL A 77 23.04 12.28 2.81
C VAL A 77 23.91 13.54 2.80
N PRO A 78 24.64 13.85 3.89
CA PRO A 78 25.44 15.07 3.97
C PRO A 78 26.42 15.22 2.81
N GLY A 79 26.50 16.43 2.25
CA GLY A 79 27.41 16.73 1.13
C GLY A 79 26.96 16.17 -0.23
N SER A 80 25.75 15.65 -0.36
CA SER A 80 25.22 15.12 -1.62
C SER A 80 23.78 15.57 -1.88
N LYS A 81 23.27 15.29 -3.09
CA LYS A 81 21.87 15.48 -3.47
C LYS A 81 21.02 14.19 -3.29
N PHE A 82 21.56 13.19 -2.60
CA PHE A 82 20.86 11.93 -2.37
C PHE A 82 20.10 11.94 -1.04
N GLY A 83 18.91 11.36 -1.07
CA GLY A 83 18.11 11.04 0.11
C GLY A 83 18.01 9.53 0.31
N LEU A 84 17.99 9.10 1.56
CA LEU A 84 17.77 7.71 1.93
C LEU A 84 16.68 7.61 2.98
N GLY A 85 15.97 6.49 2.97
CA GLY A 85 14.89 6.26 3.93
C GLY A 85 14.44 4.80 3.98
N LEU A 86 13.81 4.48 5.09
CA LEU A 86 13.21 3.20 5.41
C LEU A 86 11.75 3.44 5.83
N SER A 87 10.85 2.60 5.34
CA SER A 87 9.44 2.61 5.73
C SER A 87 9.00 1.20 6.07
N VAL A 88 8.57 1.00 7.32
CA VAL A 88 7.98 -0.25 7.80
C VAL A 88 6.50 0.00 8.04
N ILE A 89 5.66 -0.83 7.44
CA ILE A 89 4.21 -0.73 7.54
C ILE A 89 3.68 -2.06 8.06
N ASN A 90 2.93 -2.00 9.14
CA ASN A 90 2.18 -3.13 9.70
C ASN A 90 0.69 -2.82 9.54
N ASP A 91 0.03 -3.50 8.60
CA ASP A 91 -1.36 -3.23 8.25
C ASP A 91 -2.26 -4.43 8.55
N LYS A 92 -3.38 -4.16 9.22
CA LYS A 92 -4.51 -5.07 9.39
C LYS A 92 -5.72 -4.43 8.73
N ILE A 93 -6.13 -4.97 7.59
CA ILE A 93 -7.25 -4.47 6.78
C ILE A 93 -8.59 -4.56 7.52
N GLY A 94 -8.69 -5.45 8.51
CA GLY A 94 -9.94 -5.82 9.21
C GLY A 94 -10.73 -6.89 8.45
N TYR A 95 -11.79 -7.42 9.07
CA TYR A 95 -12.65 -8.47 8.51
C TYR A 95 -14.13 -8.26 8.81
#